data_AF-A0A6B3GFH6-F1
#
_entry.id   AF-A0A6B3GFH6-F1
#
_cell.length_a   1.000
_cell.length_b   1.000
_cell.length_c   1.000
_cell.angle_alpha   90.00
_cell.angle_beta   90.00
_cell.angle_gamma   90.00
#
_symmetry.space_group_name_H-M   'P 1'
#
loop_
_entity.id
_entity.type
_entity.pdbx_description
1 polymer ?
#
loop_
_entity_poly.entity_id
_entity_poly.type
_entity_poly.pdbx_seq_one_letter_code
_entity_poly.pdbx_strand_id
1 'polypeptide(L)'
;GGRVTVVAQDEAGHPDVAGALADLAPGTAVYCCGPEPLMSAATAALPEGCTLHLERFSAATGGAADSAEGSEAFEVELRRSGRTVPVAAGQSVLAAVRAEL
;
A
#
# COMPACT_ATOMS: atom_id res chain seq x y z
N GLY A 1 25.97 16.15 10.01
CA GLY A 1 24.71 15.46 9.72
C GLY A 1 23.63 16.48 9.48
N GLY A 2 23.33 16.80 8.21
CA GLY A 2 22.30 17.78 7.84
C GLY A 2 21.32 17.25 6.78
N ARG A 3 21.21 15.92 6.66
CA ARG A 3 20.28 15.23 5.73
C ARG A 3 19.09 14.61 6.46
N VAL A 4 18.99 14.84 7.77
CA VAL A 4 17.97 14.25 8.64
C VAL A 4 17.35 15.36 9.44
N THR A 5 16.02 15.42 9.40
CA THR A 5 15.20 16.29 10.24
C THR A 5 14.35 15.38 11.11
N VAL A 6 14.33 15.62 12.42
CA VAL A 6 13.51 14.88 13.37
C VAL A 6 12.39 15.80 13.84
N VAL A 7 11.16 15.31 13.81
CA VAL A 7 9.97 16.03 14.29
C VAL A 7 9.27 15.15 15.32
N ALA A 8 9.57 15.39 16.60
CA ALA A 8 8.91 14.72 17.71
C ALA A 8 7.55 15.39 17.98
N GLN A 9 6.47 14.60 18.03
CA GLN A 9 5.11 15.15 18.06
C GLN A 9 4.81 15.93 19.34
N ASP A 10 5.33 15.48 20.47
CA ASP A 10 5.18 16.09 21.79
C ASP A 10 5.92 17.43 21.93
N GLU A 11 6.93 17.68 21.10
CA GLU A 11 7.73 18.90 21.12
C GLU A 11 7.37 19.87 19.97
N ALA A 12 7.13 19.34 18.77
CA ALA A 12 7.01 20.11 17.53
C ALA A 12 5.70 19.87 16.76
N GLY A 13 4.82 18.99 17.25
CA GLY A 13 3.59 18.61 16.54
C GLY A 13 3.84 17.71 15.33
N HIS A 14 2.94 17.73 14.36
CA HIS A 14 3.07 16.89 13.16
C HIS A 14 4.10 17.45 12.18
N PRO A 15 4.82 16.59 11.43
CA PRO A 15 5.70 17.03 10.37
C PRO A 15 4.93 17.78 9.27
N ASP A 16 5.48 18.91 8.81
CA ASP A 16 5.00 19.61 7.63
C ASP A 16 5.44 18.87 6.36
N VAL A 17 4.66 17.86 5.99
CA VAL A 17 4.92 17.03 4.82
C VAL A 17 4.85 17.84 3.53
N ALA A 18 3.93 18.81 3.44
CA ALA A 18 3.79 19.61 2.23
C ALA A 18 5.01 20.52 2.02
N GLY A 19 5.44 21.21 3.08
CA GLY A 19 6.67 22.01 3.04
C GLY A 19 7.91 21.18 2.74
N ALA A 20 8.00 19.96 3.27
CA ALA A 20 9.12 19.05 3.01
C ALA A 20 9.20 18.58 1.54
N LEU A 21 8.08 18.56 0.81
CA LEU A 21 8.02 18.07 -0.57
C LEU A 21 7.93 19.20 -1.61
N ALA A 22 7.68 20.44 -1.21
CA ALA A 22 7.34 21.54 -2.13
C ALA A 22 8.40 21.82 -3.21
N ASP A 23 9.69 21.77 -2.85
CA ASP A 23 10.81 22.19 -3.72
C ASP A 23 11.54 21.01 -4.40
N LEU A 24 10.91 19.84 -4.49
CA LEU A 24 11.52 18.68 -5.14
C LEU A 24 11.66 18.90 -6.65
N ALA A 25 12.84 18.59 -7.18
CA ALA A 25 13.07 18.63 -8.62
C ALA A 25 12.27 17.53 -9.36
N PRO A 26 11.78 17.79 -10.59
CA PRO A 26 11.15 16.75 -11.40
C PRO A 26 12.04 15.50 -11.54
N GLY A 27 11.42 14.32 -11.49
CA GLY A 27 12.12 13.04 -11.49
C GLY A 27 12.60 12.57 -10.11
N THR A 28 12.36 13.33 -9.04
CA THR A 28 12.69 12.89 -7.68
C THR A 28 11.78 11.74 -7.23
N ALA A 29 12.38 10.71 -6.65
CA ALA A 29 11.67 9.61 -6.00
C ALA A 29 11.55 9.86 -4.49
N VAL A 30 10.33 9.82 -3.98
CA VAL A 30 9.99 9.96 -2.56
C VAL A 30 9.60 8.58 -2.03
N TYR A 31 10.19 8.18 -0.92
CA TYR A 31 9.85 6.95 -0.20
C TYR A 31 9.21 7.32 1.13
N CYS A 32 8.02 6.81 1.39
CA CYS A 32 7.28 7.08 2.63
C CYS A 32 6.75 5.77 3.22
N CYS A 33 7.00 5.59 4.51
CA CYS A 33 6.47 4.49 5.31
C CYS A 33 6.03 5.07 6.66
N GLY A 34 4.87 4.64 7.15
CA GLY A 34 4.35 5.08 8.43
C GLY A 34 2.85 4.87 8.55
N PRO A 35 2.20 5.55 9.51
CA PRO A 35 0.75 5.52 9.65
C PRO A 35 0.03 6.03 8.38
N GLU A 36 -1.17 5.51 8.09
CA GLU A 36 -1.96 5.92 6.91
C GLU A 36 -2.15 7.44 6.78
N PRO A 37 -2.37 8.22 7.86
CA PRO A 37 -2.47 9.67 7.75
C PRO A 37 -1.19 10.34 7.19
N LEU A 38 0.00 9.84 7.56
CA LEU A 38 1.27 10.36 7.05
C LEU A 38 1.43 10.06 5.56
N MET A 39 1.14 8.83 5.15
CA MET A 39 1.23 8.42 3.74
C MET A 39 0.19 9.12 2.87
N SER A 40 -1.01 9.36 3.41
CA SER A 40 -2.06 10.13 2.74
C SER A 40 -1.63 11.58 2.52
N ALA A 41 -1.01 12.21 3.53
CA ALA A 41 -0.46 13.56 3.41
C ALA A 41 0.66 13.64 2.35
N ALA A 42 1.57 12.65 2.33
CA ALA A 42 2.63 12.58 1.32
C ALA A 42 2.07 12.38 -0.10
N THR A 43 1.02 11.57 -0.24
CA THR A 43 0.32 11.36 -1.53
C THR A 43 -0.33 12.65 -2.01
N ALA A 44 -0.99 13.39 -1.12
CA ALA A 44 -1.67 14.63 -1.46
C ALA A 44 -0.71 15.79 -1.79
N ALA A 45 0.49 15.78 -1.22
CA ALA A 45 1.48 16.86 -1.38
C ALA A 45 2.57 16.58 -2.42
N LEU A 46 2.55 15.42 -3.10
CA LEU A 46 3.57 15.07 -4.08
C LEU A 46 3.55 16.03 -5.29
N PRO A 47 4.66 16.70 -5.62
CA PRO A 47 4.73 17.55 -6.81
C PRO A 47 4.61 16.77 -8.11
N GLU A 48 4.13 17.43 -9.16
CA GLU A 48 4.10 16.87 -10.51
C GLU A 48 5.50 16.46 -10.98
N GLY A 49 5.57 15.34 -11.71
CA GLY A 49 6.84 14.80 -12.21
C GLY A 49 7.70 14.09 -11.14
N CYS A 50 7.28 14.06 -9.87
CA CYS A 50 7.88 13.20 -8.85
C CYS A 50 7.17 11.84 -8.78
N THR A 51 7.84 10.84 -8.19
CA THR A 51 7.26 9.51 -7.96
C THR A 51 7.21 9.24 -6.46
N LEU A 52 6.11 8.68 -5.98
CA LEU A 52 5.95 8.27 -4.57
C LEU A 52 5.90 6.74 -4.46
N HIS A 53 6.74 6.21 -3.58
CA HIS A 53 6.75 4.81 -3.17
C HIS A 53 6.26 4.70 -1.73
N LEU A 54 5.22 3.88 -1.52
CA LEU A 54 4.61 3.66 -0.21
C LEU A 54 4.85 2.23 0.26
N GLU A 55 5.19 2.08 1.53
CA GLU A 55 5.19 0.79 2.24
C GLU A 55 4.20 0.86 3.40
N ARG A 56 3.25 -0.08 3.43
CA ARG A 56 2.24 -0.20 4.49
C ARG A 56 2.53 -1.43 5.35
N PHE A 57 2.54 -1.25 6.67
CA PHE A 57 2.70 -2.37 7.61
C PHE A 57 1.41 -3.13 7.88
N SER A 58 0.28 -2.49 7.61
CA SER A 58 -1.05 -3.10 7.70
C SER A 58 -1.72 -3.07 6.34
N ALA A 59 -2.66 -3.99 6.12
CA ALA A 59 -3.52 -3.92 4.95
C ALA A 59 -4.25 -2.56 4.89
N ALA A 60 -4.51 -2.07 3.68
CA ALA A 60 -5.33 -0.88 3.51
C ALA A 60 -6.73 -1.16 4.06
N THR A 61 -7.25 -0.25 4.88
CA THR A 61 -8.57 -0.37 5.50
C THR A 61 -9.65 -0.52 4.42
N GLY A 62 -10.50 -1.53 4.53
CA GLY A 62 -11.58 -1.79 3.57
C GLY A 62 -11.16 -2.59 2.35
N GLY A 63 -9.99 -3.24 2.38
CA GLY A 63 -9.63 -4.24 1.40
C GLY A 63 -10.54 -5.47 1.50
N ALA A 64 -10.80 -6.15 0.38
CA ALA A 64 -11.63 -7.35 0.29
C ALA A 64 -11.18 -8.54 1.19
N ALA A 65 -10.04 -8.41 1.87
CA ALA A 65 -9.55 -9.39 2.85
C ALA A 65 -10.17 -9.22 4.25
N ASP A 66 -10.75 -8.06 4.57
CA ASP A 66 -11.23 -7.75 5.93
C ASP A 66 -12.63 -8.31 6.23
N SER A 67 -13.38 -8.75 5.21
CA SER A 67 -14.71 -9.32 5.39
C SER A 67 -14.94 -10.52 4.47
N ALA A 68 -15.08 -11.70 5.07
CA ALA A 68 -15.63 -12.88 4.39
C ALA A 68 -17.11 -12.69 3.97
N GLU A 69 -17.77 -11.66 4.52
CA GLU A 69 -19.10 -11.23 4.13
C GLU A 69 -19.09 -10.74 2.69
N GLY A 70 -19.76 -11.48 1.81
CA GLY A 70 -19.81 -11.21 0.37
C GLY A 70 -18.78 -11.97 -0.47
N SER A 71 -18.03 -12.91 0.11
CA SER A 71 -17.20 -13.81 -0.68
C SER A 71 -18.05 -14.88 -1.38
N GLU A 72 -18.04 -14.86 -2.71
CA GLU A 72 -18.69 -15.89 -3.55
C GLU A 72 -17.64 -16.87 -4.10
N ALA A 73 -18.08 -18.08 -4.47
CA ALA A 73 -17.21 -19.04 -5.12
C ALA A 73 -16.94 -18.63 -6.58
N PHE A 74 -15.72 -18.88 -7.06
CA PHE A 74 -15.31 -18.57 -8.43
C PHE A 74 -14.20 -19.51 -8.92
N GLU A 75 -13.85 -19.44 -10.20
CA GLU A 75 -12.79 -20.23 -10.80
C GLU A 75 -11.58 -19.35 -11.17
N VAL A 76 -10.37 -19.89 -11.02
CA VAL A 76 -9.12 -19.24 -11.48
C VAL A 76 -8.44 -20.11 -12.52
N GLU A 77 -8.23 -19.55 -13.72
CA GLU A 77 -7.44 -20.20 -14.77
C GLU A 77 -5.93 -19.95 -14.57
N LEU A 78 -5.16 -21.02 -14.35
CA LEU A 78 -3.71 -21.02 -14.34
C LEU A 78 -3.17 -21.15 -15.78
N ARG A 79 -3.17 -20.03 -16.52
CA ARG A 79 -2.87 -19.98 -17.97
C ARG A 79 -1.64 -20.80 -18.41
N ARG A 80 -0.55 -20.80 -17.63
CA ARG A 80 0.68 -21.53 -18.00
C ARG A 80 0.51 -23.05 -17.97
N SER A 81 -0.31 -23.58 -17.05
CA SER A 81 -0.55 -25.02 -16.92
C SER A 81 -1.85 -25.47 -17.58
N GLY A 82 -2.72 -24.55 -17.98
CA GLY A 82 -4.03 -24.84 -18.56
C GLY A 82 -5.02 -25.45 -17.57
N ARG A 83 -4.75 -25.35 -16.26
CA ARG A 83 -5.63 -25.84 -15.19
C ARG A 83 -6.60 -24.75 -14.76
N THR A 84 -7.83 -25.13 -14.47
CA THR A 84 -8.81 -24.26 -13.81
C THR A 84 -9.01 -24.78 -12.39
N VAL A 85 -8.86 -23.88 -11.39
CA VAL A 85 -8.93 -24.22 -9.97
C VAL A 85 -10.17 -23.58 -9.34
N PRO A 86 -11.05 -24.36 -8.69
CA PRO A 86 -12.18 -23.82 -7.94
C PRO A 86 -11.73 -23.13 -6.66
N VAL A 87 -12.24 -21.93 -6.42
CA VAL A 87 -12.04 -21.16 -5.19
C VAL A 87 -13.37 -21.08 -4.45
N ALA A 88 -13.46 -21.78 -3.32
CA ALA A 88 -14.66 -21.74 -2.48
C ALA A 88 -14.85 -20.34 -1.87
N ALA A 89 -16.11 -20.00 -1.52
CA ALA A 89 -16.41 -18.82 -0.73
C ALA A 89 -15.59 -18.80 0.58
N GLY A 90 -14.98 -17.66 0.89
CA GLY A 90 -14.10 -17.48 2.05
C GLY A 90 -12.70 -18.09 1.91
N GLN A 91 -12.39 -18.75 0.78
CA GLN A 91 -11.06 -19.30 0.51
C GLN A 91 -10.23 -18.29 -0.29
N SER A 92 -8.99 -18.05 0.13
CA SER A 92 -8.06 -17.27 -0.70
C SER A 92 -7.63 -18.06 -1.94
N VAL A 93 -7.39 -17.38 -3.06
CA VAL A 93 -6.80 -17.99 -4.27
C VAL A 93 -5.51 -18.73 -3.96
N LEU A 94 -4.66 -18.16 -3.09
CA LEU A 94 -3.40 -18.78 -2.68
C LEU A 94 -3.61 -20.14 -2.00
N ALA A 95 -4.61 -20.25 -1.12
CA ALA A 95 -4.94 -21.51 -0.46
C ALA A 95 -5.46 -22.54 -1.47
N ALA A 96 -6.37 -22.13 -2.37
CA ALA A 96 -6.93 -22.99 -3.40
C ALA A 96 -5.84 -23.60 -4.30
N VAL A 97 -4.93 -22.75 -4.82
CA VAL A 97 -3.84 -23.19 -5.69
C VAL A 97 -2.85 -24.10 -4.98
N ARG A 98 -2.60 -23.88 -3.68
CA ARG A 98 -1.69 -24.74 -2.88
C ARG A 98 -2.26 -26.13 -2.60
N ALA A 99 -3.57 -26.29 -2.51
CA ALA A 99 -4.20 -27.60 -2.32
C ALA A 99 -4.11 -28.49 -3.57
N GLU A 100 -3.84 -27.87 -4.72
CA GLU A 100 -3.78 -28.47 -6.05
C GLU A 100 -2.35 -28.76 -6.53
N LEU A 101 -1.33 -28.47 -5.71
CA LEU A 101 0.10 -28.73 -5.96
C LEU A 101 0.62 -29.77 -4.97
#